data_AF-A0A242W1J2-F1
#
_entry.id   AF-A0A242W1J2-F1
#
_cell.length_a   1.000
_cell.length_b   1.000
_cell.length_c   1.000
_cell.angle_alpha   90.00
_cell.angle_beta   90.00
_cell.angle_gamma   90.00
#
_symmetry.space_group_name_H-M   'P 1'
#
loop_
_entity.id
_entity.type
_entity.pdbx_description
1 polymer ?
#
loop_
_entity_poly.entity_id
_entity_poly.type
_entity_poly.pdbx_seq_one_letter_code
_entity_poly.pdbx_strand_id
1 'polypeptide(L)'
;MYQINYRRWDNRIELVSDEGERKFLTHSISSRPLISPNKSQALYLSPYEWETYPNLYLMNLNTGENISLITSTDKQSVPKDTVWITDTCIAIIIGPIFDQMNDGGNVFILDLITRNLKQITEWDYQIQAIKLKYYQGNLELDCYEYVNGLKNKCVEFKKKIAINLYIN
;
A
#
# COMPACT_ATOMS: atom_id res chain seq x y z
N MET A 1 -15.43 -2.95 -19.14
CA MET A 1 -14.26 -2.68 -18.29
C MET A 1 -14.59 -1.53 -17.37
N TYR A 2 -14.37 -1.67 -16.07
CA TYR A 2 -14.63 -0.57 -15.14
C TYR A 2 -13.53 0.49 -15.23
N GLN A 3 -13.95 1.75 -15.26
CA GLN A 3 -13.07 2.88 -15.03
C GLN A 3 -13.11 3.27 -13.54
N ILE A 4 -11.95 3.55 -12.97
CA ILE A 4 -11.82 4.09 -11.61
C ILE A 4 -11.77 5.61 -11.68
N ASN A 5 -12.67 6.25 -10.96
CA ASN A 5 -12.65 7.69 -10.72
C ASN A 5 -12.36 7.96 -9.23
N TYR A 6 -11.24 8.64 -8.97
CA TYR A 6 -10.88 9.06 -7.60
C TYR A 6 -11.32 10.50 -7.37
N ARG A 7 -12.29 10.66 -6.48
CA ARG A 7 -12.84 11.96 -6.10
C ARG A 7 -11.97 12.60 -5.04
N ARG A 8 -11.15 13.57 -5.42
CA ARG A 8 -10.21 14.22 -4.50
C ARG A 8 -10.85 15.05 -3.39
N TRP A 9 -12.09 15.52 -3.55
CA TRP A 9 -12.73 16.39 -2.57
C TRP A 9 -13.27 15.62 -1.35
N ASP A 10 -13.53 14.31 -1.48
CA ASP A 10 -13.97 13.44 -0.38
C ASP A 10 -13.16 12.15 -0.27
N ASN A 11 -12.08 12.02 -1.07
CA ASN A 11 -11.16 10.88 -1.12
C ASN A 11 -11.86 9.52 -1.28
N ARG A 12 -12.93 9.47 -2.10
CA ARG A 12 -13.68 8.24 -2.40
C ARG A 12 -13.41 7.73 -3.80
N ILE A 13 -13.62 6.43 -3.97
CA ILE A 13 -13.47 5.74 -5.25
C ILE A 13 -14.85 5.44 -5.83
N GLU A 14 -15.08 5.90 -7.05
CA GLU A 14 -16.23 5.54 -7.87
C GLU A 14 -15.79 4.57 -8.97
N LEU A 15 -16.65 3.59 -9.25
CA LEU A 15 -16.56 2.73 -10.42
C LEU A 15 -17.56 3.18 -11.45
N VAL A 16 -17.08 3.34 -12.68
CA VAL A 16 -17.90 3.66 -13.84
C VAL A 16 -17.87 2.46 -14.78
N SER A 17 -19.03 1.88 -15.08
CA SER A 17 -19.15 0.80 -16.06
C SER A 17 -19.01 1.33 -17.49
N ASP A 18 -18.88 0.43 -18.48
CA ASP A 18 -18.87 0.83 -19.90
C ASP A 18 -20.19 1.51 -20.32
N GLU A 19 -21.29 1.18 -19.64
CA GLU A 19 -22.62 1.73 -19.87
C GLU A 19 -22.81 3.09 -19.15
N GLY A 20 -21.80 3.54 -18.40
CA GLY A 20 -21.80 4.82 -17.68
C GLY A 20 -22.44 4.77 -16.29
N GLU A 21 -22.85 3.59 -15.81
CA GLU A 21 -23.38 3.42 -14.46
C GLU A 21 -22.28 3.69 -13.42
N ARG A 22 -22.65 4.40 -12.34
CA ARG A 22 -21.72 4.79 -11.28
C ARG A 22 -22.10 4.16 -9.96
N LYS A 23 -21.12 3.56 -9.28
CA LYS A 23 -21.26 3.10 -7.89
C LYS A 23 -20.04 3.44 -7.06
N PHE A 24 -20.23 3.72 -5.78
CA PHE A 24 -19.12 3.85 -4.85
C PHE A 24 -18.50 2.48 -4.58
N LEU A 25 -17.17 2.41 -4.67
CA LEU A 25 -16.39 1.25 -4.23
C LEU A 25 -16.11 1.30 -2.72
N THR A 26 -15.96 2.51 -2.18
CA THR A 26 -15.65 2.73 -0.77
C THR A 26 -16.72 3.60 -0.11
N HIS A 27 -17.08 3.26 1.13
CA HIS A 27 -17.97 4.07 1.96
C HIS A 27 -17.21 4.99 2.93
N SER A 28 -15.89 4.83 3.03
CA SER A 28 -14.95 5.65 3.81
C SER A 28 -13.93 6.36 2.89
N ILE A 29 -13.16 7.30 3.46
CA ILE A 29 -11.97 7.85 2.81
C ILE A 29 -11.02 6.70 2.44
N SER A 30 -10.42 6.82 1.27
CA SER A 30 -9.51 5.84 0.69
C SER A 30 -8.26 6.52 0.15
N SER A 31 -7.17 5.76 0.05
CA SER A 31 -6.00 6.21 -0.68
C SER A 31 -6.34 6.34 -2.17
N ARG A 32 -5.54 7.14 -2.88
CA ARG A 32 -5.66 7.20 -4.34
C ARG A 32 -5.36 5.81 -4.92
N PRO A 33 -6.24 5.26 -5.78
CA PRO A 33 -6.01 3.96 -6.41
C PRO A 33 -4.73 3.93 -7.25
N LEU A 34 -4.03 2.81 -7.16
CA LEU A 34 -2.86 2.51 -7.98
C LEU A 34 -3.25 1.47 -9.01
N ILE A 35 -3.19 1.84 -10.29
CA ILE A 35 -3.53 0.95 -11.40
C ILE A 35 -2.32 0.09 -11.75
N SER A 36 -2.54 -1.21 -11.98
CA SER A 36 -1.50 -2.15 -12.40
C SER A 36 -0.88 -1.74 -13.76
N PRO A 37 0.35 -2.16 -14.06
CA PRO A 37 1.00 -1.84 -15.34
C PRO A 37 0.16 -2.20 -16.57
N ASN A 38 -0.50 -3.37 -16.56
CA ASN A 38 -1.41 -3.83 -17.62
C ASN A 38 -2.83 -3.24 -17.54
N LYS A 39 -3.11 -2.38 -16.57
CA LYS A 39 -4.41 -1.71 -16.37
C LYS A 39 -5.59 -2.64 -16.15
N SER A 40 -5.36 -3.87 -15.73
CA SER A 40 -6.42 -4.84 -15.42
C SER A 40 -6.84 -4.85 -13.95
N GLN A 41 -6.01 -4.27 -13.08
CA GLN A 41 -6.21 -4.30 -11.64
C GLN A 41 -5.93 -2.95 -10.99
N ALA A 42 -6.48 -2.77 -9.79
CA ALA A 42 -6.21 -1.59 -8.97
C ALA A 42 -6.04 -1.96 -7.50
N LEU A 43 -5.10 -1.29 -6.83
CA LEU A 43 -4.89 -1.36 -5.40
C LEU A 43 -5.37 -0.08 -4.74
N TYR A 44 -5.89 -0.19 -3.52
CA TYR A 44 -6.16 0.97 -2.68
C TYR A 44 -6.22 0.57 -1.21
N LEU A 45 -5.98 1.53 -0.33
CA LEU A 45 -6.13 1.40 1.11
C LEU A 45 -7.46 2.03 1.54
N SER A 46 -8.19 1.36 2.43
CA SER A 46 -9.44 1.90 3.00
C SER A 46 -9.75 1.26 4.35
N PRO A 47 -10.22 2.02 5.36
CA PRO A 47 -10.20 3.48 5.43
C PRO A 47 -8.76 4.03 5.41
N TYR A 48 -8.54 5.23 4.87
CA TYR A 48 -7.20 5.84 4.78
C TYR A 48 -7.18 7.22 5.44
N GLU A 49 -7.34 7.22 6.76
CA GLU A 49 -7.34 8.41 7.61
C GLU A 49 -6.43 8.21 8.83
N TRP A 50 -6.14 9.30 9.54
CA TRP A 50 -5.40 9.24 10.79
C TRP A 50 -6.12 8.36 11.82
N GLU A 51 -5.36 7.57 12.58
CA GLU A 51 -5.87 6.63 13.61
C GLU A 51 -6.86 5.56 13.10
N THR A 52 -6.84 5.27 11.80
CA THR A 52 -7.65 4.18 11.23
C THR A 52 -6.85 2.91 10.99
N TYR A 53 -7.58 1.82 10.74
CA TYR A 53 -7.06 0.49 10.47
C TYR A 53 -7.27 0.16 8.98
N PRO A 54 -6.43 0.68 8.07
CA PRO A 54 -6.59 0.43 6.64
C PRO A 54 -6.47 -1.06 6.35
N ASN A 55 -7.27 -1.54 5.40
CA ASN A 55 -6.99 -2.78 4.69
C ASN A 55 -6.48 -2.46 3.30
N LEU A 56 -5.68 -3.35 2.74
CA LEU A 56 -5.27 -3.28 1.34
C LEU A 56 -6.23 -4.09 0.49
N TYR A 57 -6.87 -3.43 -0.47
CA TYR A 57 -7.81 -4.04 -1.41
C TYR A 57 -7.19 -4.20 -2.80
N LEU A 58 -7.59 -5.26 -3.50
CA LEU A 58 -7.33 -5.51 -4.90
C LEU A 58 -8.64 -5.61 -5.66
N MET A 59 -8.79 -4.76 -6.66
CA MET A 59 -9.93 -4.77 -7.56
C MET A 59 -9.53 -5.27 -8.94
N ASN A 60 -10.32 -6.18 -9.49
CA ASN A 60 -10.28 -6.56 -10.90
C ASN A 60 -11.14 -5.58 -11.73
N LEU A 61 -10.51 -4.85 -12.65
CA LEU A 61 -11.18 -3.85 -13.48
C LEU A 61 -12.01 -4.46 -14.61
N ASN A 62 -11.79 -5.72 -14.95
CA ASN A 62 -12.60 -6.40 -15.97
C ASN A 62 -13.91 -6.93 -15.38
N THR A 63 -13.86 -7.54 -14.20
CA THR A 63 -15.02 -8.20 -13.58
C THR A 63 -15.73 -7.31 -12.55
N GLY A 64 -15.04 -6.32 -11.99
CA GLY A 64 -15.53 -5.54 -10.85
C GLY A 64 -15.40 -6.27 -9.51
N GLU A 65 -14.78 -7.45 -9.48
CA GLU A 65 -14.46 -8.18 -8.25
C GLU A 65 -13.51 -7.36 -7.38
N ASN A 66 -13.75 -7.34 -6.08
CA ASN A 66 -12.96 -6.58 -5.13
C ASN A 66 -12.71 -7.42 -3.87
N ILE A 67 -11.43 -7.70 -3.59
CA ILE A 67 -11.01 -8.55 -2.47
C ILE A 67 -10.07 -7.81 -1.53
N SER A 68 -10.07 -8.18 -0.26
CA SER A 68 -9.07 -7.70 0.70
C SER A 68 -7.83 -8.58 0.62
N LEU A 69 -6.68 -8.01 0.25
CA LEU A 69 -5.39 -8.70 0.20
C LEU A 69 -4.75 -8.86 1.59
N ILE A 70 -4.73 -7.76 2.34
CA ILE A 70 -4.15 -7.71 3.69
C ILE A 70 -5.20 -7.09 4.59
N THR A 71 -5.67 -7.87 5.56
CA THR A 71 -6.64 -7.44 6.56
C THR A 71 -5.95 -7.17 7.89
N SER A 72 -6.40 -6.13 8.58
CA SER A 72 -5.94 -5.79 9.93
C SER A 72 -6.57 -6.66 11.03
N THR A 73 -6.61 -7.98 10.83
CA THR A 73 -7.36 -8.92 11.70
C THR A 73 -6.81 -9.00 13.13
N ASP A 74 -5.50 -8.84 13.28
CA ASP A 74 -4.83 -9.15 14.54
C ASP A 74 -4.52 -7.91 15.38
N LYS A 75 -4.96 -6.73 14.92
CA LYS A 75 -4.79 -5.41 15.57
C LYS A 75 -3.35 -5.04 15.95
N GLN A 76 -2.33 -5.75 15.47
CA GLN A 76 -0.93 -5.41 15.74
C GLN A 76 -0.31 -4.56 14.63
N SER A 77 -0.62 -4.85 13.38
CA SER A 77 -0.07 -4.14 12.22
C SER A 77 -1.09 -3.88 11.12
N VAL A 78 -0.89 -2.81 10.37
CA VAL A 78 -1.69 -2.39 9.22
C VAL A 78 -0.80 -2.12 8.00
N PRO A 79 -1.33 -2.28 6.78
CA PRO A 79 -0.69 -1.74 5.58
C PRO A 79 -0.68 -0.20 5.63
N LYS A 80 0.47 0.42 5.35
CA LYS A 80 0.66 1.88 5.40
C LYS A 80 0.81 2.50 4.01
N ASP A 81 1.48 1.80 3.10
CA ASP A 81 1.67 2.20 1.71
C ASP A 81 1.88 0.97 0.81
N THR A 82 1.65 1.12 -0.49
CA THR A 82 1.88 0.05 -1.46
C THR A 82 2.22 0.59 -2.85
N VAL A 83 2.88 -0.21 -3.67
CA VAL A 83 3.19 0.11 -5.07
C VAL A 83 3.27 -1.16 -5.91
N TRP A 84 2.83 -1.07 -7.17
CA TRP A 84 3.01 -2.13 -8.16
C TRP A 84 4.47 -2.28 -8.57
N ILE A 85 4.96 -3.52 -8.62
CA ILE A 85 6.26 -3.87 -9.21
C ILE A 85 6.04 -4.45 -10.60
N THR A 86 5.14 -5.43 -10.71
CA THR A 86 4.70 -6.06 -11.95
C THR A 86 3.17 -6.18 -11.92
N ASP A 87 2.55 -6.87 -12.87
CA ASP A 87 1.11 -7.18 -12.82
C ASP A 87 0.75 -8.22 -11.74
N THR A 88 1.74 -8.93 -11.20
CA THR A 88 1.54 -10.03 -10.25
C THR A 88 2.27 -9.82 -8.93
N CYS A 89 3.09 -8.77 -8.81
CA CYS A 89 3.90 -8.51 -7.62
C CYS A 89 3.73 -7.07 -7.15
N ILE A 90 3.60 -6.90 -5.84
CA ILE A 90 3.46 -5.60 -5.20
C ILE A 90 4.43 -5.48 -4.03
N ALA A 91 4.90 -4.26 -3.76
CA ALA A 91 5.55 -3.92 -2.51
C ALA A 91 4.56 -3.27 -1.55
N ILE A 92 4.69 -3.57 -0.26
CA ILE A 92 3.79 -3.10 0.79
C ILE A 92 4.62 -2.70 2.00
N ILE A 93 4.30 -1.56 2.62
CA ILE A 93 4.77 -1.22 3.97
C ILE A 93 3.75 -1.76 4.94
N ILE A 94 4.18 -2.62 5.87
CA ILE A 94 3.36 -3.08 6.98
C ILE A 94 4.01 -2.59 8.27
N GLY A 95 3.22 -1.85 9.05
CA GLY A 95 3.69 -1.18 10.26
C GLY A 95 2.72 -1.35 11.42
N PRO A 96 3.17 -1.13 12.66
CA PRO A 96 2.33 -1.29 13.84
C PRO A 96 1.17 -0.27 13.87
N ILE A 97 0.10 -0.66 14.57
CA ILE A 97 -1.09 0.16 14.81
C ILE A 97 -0.87 1.14 15.97
N PHE A 98 -0.36 0.63 17.11
CA PHE A 98 -0.38 1.33 18.39
C PHE A 98 0.92 2.09 18.61
N ASP A 99 1.05 3.22 17.93
CA ASP A 99 1.98 4.29 18.33
C ASP A 99 1.61 5.55 17.56
N GLN A 100 1.35 6.65 18.27
CA GLN A 100 0.95 7.94 17.67
C GLN A 100 2.02 8.54 16.73
N MET A 101 3.16 7.87 16.60
CA MET A 101 4.33 8.29 15.80
C MET A 101 4.86 7.18 14.87
N ASN A 102 4.10 6.10 14.64
CA ASN A 102 4.48 5.07 13.66
C ASN A 102 3.82 5.32 12.30
N ASP A 103 4.42 6.25 11.56
CA ASP A 103 4.04 6.61 10.20
C ASP A 103 4.35 5.51 9.18
N GLY A 104 5.26 4.60 9.53
CA GLY A 104 5.81 3.61 8.61
C GLY A 104 5.90 2.20 9.17
N GLY A 105 6.79 1.41 8.57
CA GLY A 105 7.05 0.04 8.98
C GLY A 105 8.12 -0.67 8.16
N ASN A 106 8.09 -1.99 8.21
CA ASN A 106 8.94 -2.83 7.37
C ASN A 106 8.30 -3.04 5.99
N VAL A 107 9.15 -3.35 5.01
CA VAL A 107 8.75 -3.52 3.62
C VAL A 107 8.64 -5.01 3.29
N PHE A 108 7.58 -5.36 2.58
CA PHE A 108 7.25 -6.71 2.15
C PHE A 108 6.98 -6.72 0.65
N ILE A 109 7.28 -7.85 0.00
CA ILE A 109 6.88 -8.17 -1.37
C ILE A 109 5.80 -9.23 -1.30
N LEU A 110 4.66 -8.97 -1.95
CA LEU A 110 3.56 -9.93 -2.09
C LEU A 110 3.46 -10.37 -3.55
N ASP A 111 3.58 -11.67 -3.77
CA ASP A 111 3.22 -12.32 -5.02
C ASP A 111 1.72 -12.66 -5.00
N LEU A 112 0.97 -12.11 -5.94
CA LEU A 112 -0.49 -12.23 -6.00
C LEU A 112 -0.98 -13.59 -6.51
N ILE A 113 -0.12 -14.35 -7.19
CA ILE A 113 -0.45 -15.68 -7.73
C ILE A 113 -0.28 -16.74 -6.65
N THR A 114 0.89 -16.77 -6.02
CA THR A 114 1.26 -17.72 -4.98
C THR A 114 0.75 -17.33 -3.60
N ARG A 115 0.33 -16.07 -3.42
CA ARG A 115 -0.03 -15.47 -2.13
C ARG A 115 1.13 -15.47 -1.12
N ASN A 116 2.36 -15.54 -1.61
CA ASN A 116 3.54 -15.51 -0.76
C ASN A 116 3.91 -14.06 -0.39
N LEU A 117 3.96 -13.78 0.91
CA LEU A 117 4.39 -12.50 1.47
C LEU A 117 5.80 -12.65 2.05
N LYS A 118 6.77 -11.98 1.43
CA LYS A 118 8.18 -12.02 1.83
C LYS A 118 8.61 -10.67 2.40
N GLN A 119 9.08 -10.65 3.65
CA GLN A 119 9.70 -9.48 4.25
C GLN A 119 11.07 -9.22 3.61
N ILE A 120 11.38 -7.97 3.27
CA ILE A 120 12.64 -7.58 2.62
C ILE A 120 13.46 -6.54 3.38
N THR A 121 12.91 -6.02 4.47
CA THR A 121 13.63 -5.23 5.48
C THR A 121 13.37 -5.80 6.86
N GLU A 122 14.39 -5.89 7.69
CA GLU A 122 14.30 -6.34 9.08
C GLU A 122 14.81 -5.22 9.98
N TRP A 123 13.95 -4.23 10.19
CA TRP A 123 14.24 -3.10 11.06
C TRP A 123 13.49 -3.23 12.39
N ASP A 124 14.12 -2.69 13.43
CA ASP A 124 13.45 -2.44 14.70
C ASP A 124 12.53 -1.20 14.59
N TYR A 125 12.02 -0.74 15.73
CA TYR A 125 11.13 0.42 15.78
C TYR A 125 11.82 1.76 15.43
N GLN A 126 13.15 1.82 15.39
CA GLN A 126 13.90 3.05 15.14
C GLN A 126 13.94 3.39 13.66
N ILE A 127 13.86 2.40 12.76
CA ILE A 127 13.90 2.62 11.31
C ILE A 127 12.58 2.20 10.68
N GLN A 128 11.98 3.10 9.90
CA GLN A 128 10.69 2.85 9.27
C GLN A 128 10.72 3.35 7.82
N ALA A 129 10.25 2.53 6.88
CA ALA A 129 9.84 3.05 5.57
C ALA A 129 8.48 3.72 5.72
N ILE A 130 8.32 4.91 5.15
CA ILE A 130 7.07 5.69 5.18
C ILE A 130 6.42 5.78 3.81
N LYS A 131 7.19 5.58 2.75
CA LYS A 131 6.69 5.68 1.37
C LYS A 131 7.49 4.81 0.43
N LEU A 132 6.78 4.24 -0.55
CA LEU A 132 7.35 3.42 -1.60
C LEU A 132 7.25 4.10 -2.96
N LYS A 133 8.27 3.87 -3.79
CA LYS A 133 8.22 4.14 -5.21
C LYS A 133 8.99 3.07 -5.97
N TYR A 134 8.38 2.51 -7.01
CA TYR A 134 9.05 1.57 -7.89
C TYR A 134 9.44 2.27 -9.19
N TYR A 135 10.70 2.15 -9.58
CA TYR A 135 11.21 2.70 -10.83
C TYR A 135 12.42 1.92 -11.33
N GLN A 136 12.40 1.52 -12.61
CA GLN A 136 13.53 0.87 -13.30
C GLN A 136 14.18 -0.27 -12.50
N GLY A 137 13.38 -1.25 -12.07
CA GLY A 137 13.89 -2.42 -11.34
C GLY A 137 14.24 -2.18 -9.87
N ASN A 138 14.06 -0.96 -9.37
CA ASN A 138 14.41 -0.59 -8.01
C ASN A 138 13.20 -0.12 -7.22
N LEU A 139 13.16 -0.52 -5.95
CA LEU A 139 12.25 0.02 -4.96
C LEU A 139 12.99 1.09 -4.16
N GLU A 140 12.54 2.33 -4.33
CA GLU A 140 12.97 3.50 -3.57
C GLU A 140 12.06 3.65 -2.36
N LEU A 141 12.69 3.81 -1.20
CA LEU A 141 12.05 3.97 0.10
C LEU A 141 12.38 5.36 0.62
N ASP A 142 11.37 6.14 0.98
CA ASP A 142 11.56 7.24 1.91
C ASP A 142 11.44 6.64 3.33
N CYS A 143 12.39 6.97 4.20
CA CYS A 143 12.53 6.37 5.52
C CYS A 143 12.74 7.42 6.62
N TYR A 144 12.35 7.07 7.85
CA TYR A 144 12.73 7.77 9.07
C TYR A 144 13.64 6.89 9.93
N GLU A 145 14.63 7.53 10.56
CA GLU A 145 15.43 6.97 11.64
C GLU A 145 15.24 7.81 12.91
N TYR A 146 14.72 7.23 13.99
CA TYR A 146 14.47 7.91 15.25
C TYR A 146 15.74 7.99 16.11
N VAL A 147 16.18 9.20 16.43
CA VAL A 147 17.43 9.44 17.17
C VAL A 147 17.20 9.24 18.67
N ASN A 148 18.03 8.41 19.30
CA ASN A 148 18.04 8.17 20.76
C ASN A 148 16.70 7.66 21.33
N GLY A 149 15.89 6.97 20.51
CA GLY A 149 14.55 6.49 20.92
C GLY A 149 13.56 7.62 21.25
N LEU A 150 13.93 8.88 21.02
CA LEU A 150 13.07 10.04 21.21
C LEU A 150 12.25 10.23 19.93
N LYS A 151 11.00 9.80 19.98
CA LYS A 151 10.06 9.74 18.84
C LYS A 151 9.77 11.09 18.16
N ASN A 152 10.20 12.20 18.76
CA ASN A 152 10.07 13.57 18.25
C ASN A 152 11.31 14.10 17.52
N LYS A 153 12.35 13.29 17.34
CA LYS A 153 13.52 13.62 16.50
C LYS A 153 13.79 12.46 15.55
N CYS A 154 13.43 12.63 14.29
CA CYS A 154 13.79 11.71 13.22
C CYS A 154 14.75 12.35 12.21
N VAL A 155 15.55 11.51 11.58
CA VAL A 155 16.33 11.85 10.38
C VAL A 155 15.66 11.17 9.20
N GLU A 156 15.33 11.96 8.18
CA GLU A 156 14.84 11.43 6.92
C GLU A 156 16.00 10.93 6.08
N PHE A 157 15.85 9.74 5.50
CA PHE A 157 16.82 9.22 4.55
C PHE A 157 16.13 8.41 3.46
N LYS A 158 16.86 8.16 2.37
CA LYS A 158 16.37 7.33 1.26
C LYS A 158 17.16 6.04 1.16
N LYS A 159 16.45 4.95 0.89
CA LYS A 159 17.06 3.65 0.60
C LYS A 159 16.60 3.15 -0.75
N LYS A 160 17.48 2.46 -1.46
CA LYS A 160 17.19 1.83 -2.74
C LYS A 160 17.45 0.34 -2.64
N ILE A 161 16.49 -0.47 -3.06
CA ILE A 161 16.56 -1.92 -3.03
C ILE A 161 16.37 -2.44 -4.46
N ALA A 162 17.32 -3.24 -4.93
CA ALA A 162 17.23 -3.92 -6.22
C ALA A 162 16.22 -5.08 -6.11
N ILE A 163 15.11 -5.00 -6.84
CA ILE A 163 13.97 -5.91 -6.65
C ILE A 163 14.19 -7.29 -7.26
N ASN A 164 15.06 -7.40 -8.26
CA ASN A 164 15.46 -8.68 -8.87
C ASN A 164 16.06 -9.70 -7.88
N LEU A 165 16.43 -9.28 -6.67
CA LEU A 165 16.87 -10.17 -5.60
C LEU A 165 15.71 -10.85 -4.85
N TYR A 166 14.48 -10.41 -5.09
CA TYR A 166 13.30 -10.77 -4.32
C TYR A 166 12.14 -11.30 -5.16
N ILE A 167 12.19 -11.09 -6.48
CA ILE A 167 11.25 -11.65 -7.44
C ILE A 167 11.98 -12.69 -8.30
N ASN A 168 11.34 -13.83 -8.54
CA ASN A 168 11.83 -14.89 -9.42
C ASN A 168 11.29 -14.71 -10.83
#